data_AF-A0A9X3FQ78-F1
#
_entry.id   AF-A0A9X3FQ78-F1
#
_cell.length_a   1.000
_cell.length_b   1.000
_cell.length_c   1.000
_cell.angle_alpha   90.00
_cell.angle_beta   90.00
_cell.angle_gamma   90.00
#
_symmetry.space_group_name_H-M   'P 1'
#
loop_
_entity.id
_entity.type
_entity.pdbx_description
1 polymer ?
#
loop_
_entity_poly.entity_id
_entity_poly.type
_entity_poly.pdbx_seq_one_letter_code
_entity_poly.pdbx_strand_id
1 'polypeptide(L)'
;MSSHCCHSNDPERNLCREFARILEGDGTVTPEGVCLVQKFRNIRFTILGRRTRSPLVNPQFFTFEDVDSRGNALNLGETVLLQEEVNPLLTELRKRNILVTAVHNHWLFEEPRAMYMHFESIEPPLEFARKVREAFRVLKA
;
A
#
# COMPACT_ATOMS: atom_id res chain seq x y z
N MET A 1 31.03 18.71 17.80
CA MET A 1 30.72 19.59 16.65
C MET A 1 29.88 18.80 15.68
N SER A 2 28.59 19.12 15.65
CA SER A 2 27.63 18.61 14.67
C SER A 2 28.05 19.00 13.27
N SER A 3 27.98 18.06 12.33
CA SER A 3 27.57 18.27 10.93
C SER A 3 27.90 17.02 10.10
N HIS A 4 26.99 16.04 10.07
CA HIS A 4 26.92 15.09 8.94
C HIS A 4 25.44 15.01 8.53
N CYS A 5 24.88 16.18 8.19
CA CYS A 5 23.59 16.27 7.52
C CYS A 5 23.82 16.11 6.02
N CYS A 6 23.12 15.12 5.45
CA CYS A 6 22.57 15.14 4.10
C CYS A 6 23.57 15.20 2.92
N HIS A 7 24.17 14.06 2.58
CA HIS A 7 24.49 13.76 1.18
C HIS A 7 23.48 12.75 0.63
N SER A 8 22.48 13.30 -0.05
CA SER A 8 21.34 12.62 -0.68
C SER A 8 21.75 11.92 -1.97
N ASN A 9 22.39 10.76 -1.86
CA ASN A 9 22.67 9.86 -2.99
C ASN A 9 22.56 8.38 -2.58
N ASP A 10 21.60 8.08 -1.72
CA ASP A 10 21.24 6.71 -1.39
C ASP A 10 20.22 6.22 -2.45
N PRO A 11 20.59 5.27 -3.33
CA PRO A 11 19.73 4.79 -4.41
C PRO A 11 18.39 4.25 -3.89
N GLU A 12 18.39 3.60 -2.73
CA GLU A 12 17.19 3.03 -2.12
C GLU A 12 16.23 4.13 -1.66
N ARG A 13 16.74 5.21 -1.08
CA ARG A 13 15.92 6.38 -0.69
C ARG A 13 15.31 7.09 -1.89
N ASN A 14 16.05 7.18 -3.00
CA ASN A 14 15.53 7.79 -4.22
C ASN A 14 14.45 6.90 -4.86
N LEU A 15 14.67 5.58 -4.91
CA LEU A 15 13.67 4.61 -5.37
C LEU A 15 12.41 4.65 -4.51
N CYS A 16 12.56 4.67 -3.18
CA CYS A 16 11.44 4.76 -2.25
C CYS A 16 10.65 6.07 -2.40
N ARG A 17 11.34 7.19 -2.64
CA ARG A 17 10.69 8.48 -2.91
C ARG A 17 9.85 8.43 -4.19
N GLU A 18 10.36 7.82 -5.25
CA GLU A 18 9.60 7.70 -6.49
C GLU A 18 8.41 6.74 -6.37
N PHE A 19 8.62 5.62 -5.66
CA PHE A 19 7.58 4.66 -5.31
C PHE A 19 6.42 5.34 -4.55
N ALA A 20 6.75 6.11 -3.50
CA ALA A 20 5.80 6.91 -2.73
C ALA A 20 5.05 7.94 -3.58
N ARG A 21 5.77 8.62 -4.48
CA ARG A 21 5.19 9.61 -5.41
C ARG A 21 4.14 9.00 -6.34
N ILE A 22 4.38 7.80 -6.88
CA ILE A 22 3.43 7.11 -7.77
C ILE A 22 2.16 6.69 -7.00
N LEU A 23 2.33 6.23 -5.76
CA LEU A 23 1.22 5.77 -4.92
C LEU A 23 0.47 6.92 -4.24
N GLU A 24 1.03 8.13 -4.27
CA GLU A 24 0.56 9.33 -3.57
C GLU A 24 0.39 9.08 -2.07
N GLY A 25 1.45 8.55 -1.45
CA GLY A 25 1.54 8.33 -0.02
C GLY A 25 2.85 8.85 0.56
N ASP A 26 2.99 8.72 1.86
CA ASP A 26 4.19 9.11 2.60
C ASP A 26 5.16 7.92 2.66
N GLY A 27 6.34 8.07 2.07
CA GLY A 27 7.37 7.03 1.97
C GLY A 27 8.46 7.17 3.04
N THR A 28 8.78 6.08 3.72
CA THR A 28 9.89 5.97 4.68
C THR A 28 10.67 4.68 4.44
N VAL A 29 12.00 4.74 4.54
CA VAL A 29 12.86 3.55 4.54
C VAL A 29 13.13 3.15 5.99
N THR A 30 12.80 1.91 6.37
CA THR A 30 13.04 1.40 7.72
C THR A 30 14.55 1.12 7.95
N PRO A 31 15.01 0.96 9.21
CA PRO A 31 16.39 0.55 9.48
C PRO A 31 16.78 -0.79 8.83
N GLU A 32 15.81 -1.65 8.54
CA GLU A 32 15.99 -2.96 7.89
C GLU A 32 16.00 -2.87 6.35
N GLY A 33 15.90 -1.66 5.77
CA GLY A 33 15.95 -1.45 4.32
C GLY A 33 14.61 -1.63 3.59
N VAL A 34 13.49 -1.73 4.31
CA VAL A 34 12.17 -1.81 3.69
C VAL A 34 11.70 -0.41 3.32
N CYS A 35 11.30 -0.18 2.08
CA CYS A 35 10.53 1.01 1.74
C CYS A 35 9.07 0.78 2.12
N LEU A 36 8.54 1.59 3.03
CA LEU A 36 7.13 1.60 3.42
C LEU A 36 6.47 2.88 2.92
N VAL A 37 5.40 2.75 2.14
CA VAL A 37 4.52 3.84 1.75
C VAL A 37 3.19 3.70 2.46
N GLN A 38 2.80 4.78 3.14
CA GLN A 38 1.54 4.87 3.86
C GLN A 38 0.61 5.87 3.21
N LYS A 39 -0.64 5.47 3.03
CA LYS A 39 -1.74 6.32 2.58
C LYS A 39 -2.98 5.91 3.34
N PHE A 40 -3.90 6.84 3.58
CA PHE A 40 -5.14 6.54 4.29
C PHE A 40 -6.34 6.94 3.45
N ARG A 41 -7.33 6.04 3.38
CA ARG A 41 -8.61 6.31 2.71
C ARG A 41 -9.50 7.17 3.61
N ASN A 42 -10.39 7.95 3.01
CA ASN A 42 -11.37 8.75 3.75
C ASN A 42 -12.73 8.03 3.88
N ILE A 43 -12.73 6.77 4.32
CA ILE A 43 -13.98 6.02 4.49
C ILE A 43 -14.60 6.29 5.84
N ARG A 44 -15.93 6.41 5.82
CA ARG A 44 -16.73 6.73 6.97
C ARG A 44 -17.18 5.52 7.80
N PHE A 45 -16.28 4.95 8.60
CA PHE A 45 -16.59 3.85 9.51
C PHE A 45 -17.10 4.26 10.90
N THR A 46 -17.90 3.38 11.49
CA THR A 46 -18.28 3.34 12.90
C THR A 46 -17.92 1.97 13.48
N ILE A 47 -17.51 1.90 14.75
CA ILE A 47 -17.20 0.66 15.46
C ILE A 47 -17.88 0.75 16.82
N LEU A 48 -18.66 -0.26 17.21
CA LEU A 48 -19.47 -0.24 18.45
C LEU A 48 -20.33 1.03 18.56
N GLY A 49 -20.91 1.46 17.44
CA GLY A 49 -21.74 2.68 17.35
C GLY A 49 -20.96 4.01 17.46
N ARG A 50 -19.63 3.97 17.58
CA ARG A 50 -18.78 5.17 17.69
C ARG A 50 -18.09 5.46 16.38
N ARG A 51 -18.09 6.73 15.99
CA ARG A 51 -17.33 7.20 14.84
C ARG A 51 -15.84 7.04 15.09
N THR A 52 -15.12 6.38 14.17
CA THR A 52 -13.66 6.26 14.22
C THR A 52 -12.97 7.20 13.24
N ARG A 53 -11.77 7.65 13.61
CA ARG A 53 -10.77 8.31 12.77
C ARG A 53 -9.40 7.65 12.90
N SER A 54 -9.35 6.47 13.52
CA SER A 54 -8.09 5.79 13.80
C SER A 54 -7.42 5.38 12.48
N PRO A 55 -6.10 5.60 12.33
CA PRO A 55 -5.35 5.16 11.15
C PRO A 55 -5.34 3.63 11.01
N LEU A 56 -5.66 2.91 12.08
CA LEU A 56 -5.79 1.44 12.08
C LEU A 56 -6.98 0.93 11.25
N VAL A 57 -7.91 1.80 10.83
CA VAL A 57 -9.15 1.37 10.17
C VAL A 57 -9.14 1.66 8.67
N ASN A 58 -8.42 2.71 8.26
CA ASN A 58 -8.41 3.19 6.88
C ASN A 58 -7.07 3.06 6.13
N PRO A 59 -6.17 2.10 6.44
CA PRO A 59 -4.86 2.09 5.82
C PRO A 59 -4.88 1.62 4.36
N GLN A 60 -3.90 2.14 3.63
CA GLN A 60 -3.33 1.58 2.43
C GLN A 60 -1.82 1.59 2.63
N PHE A 61 -1.23 0.41 2.65
CA PHE A 61 0.20 0.23 2.83
C PHE A 61 0.77 -0.49 1.63
N PHE A 62 1.94 -0.04 1.21
CA PHE A 62 2.68 -0.65 0.11
C PHE A 62 4.14 -0.72 0.50
N THR A 63 4.77 -1.85 0.27
CA THR A 63 6.18 -2.02 0.54
C THR A 63 6.91 -2.60 -0.64
N PHE A 64 8.21 -2.34 -0.68
CA PHE A 64 9.14 -3.20 -1.38
C PHE A 64 10.40 -3.43 -0.54
N GLU A 65 10.99 -4.61 -0.71
CA GLU A 65 12.25 -5.03 -0.08
C GLU A 65 12.95 -6.09 -0.93
N ASP A 66 14.16 -6.50 -0.53
CA ASP A 66 14.93 -7.57 -1.18
C ASP A 66 15.10 -7.38 -2.71
N VAL A 67 15.70 -6.25 -3.11
CA VAL A 67 15.93 -5.93 -4.53
C VAL A 67 17.06 -6.79 -5.10
N ASP A 68 16.74 -7.64 -6.08
CA ASP A 68 17.68 -8.53 -6.74
C ASP A 68 18.59 -7.81 -7.76
N SER A 69 19.61 -8.51 -8.26
CA SER A 69 20.55 -7.98 -9.28
C SER A 69 19.90 -7.59 -10.62
N ARG A 70 18.66 -7.99 -10.87
CA ARG A 70 17.86 -7.63 -12.06
C ARG A 70 16.89 -6.48 -11.76
N GLY A 71 16.87 -5.96 -10.53
CA GLY A 71 16.01 -4.88 -10.09
C GLY A 71 14.60 -5.31 -9.70
N ASN A 72 14.32 -6.61 -9.56
CA ASN A 72 13.04 -7.09 -9.03
C ASN A 72 13.07 -7.05 -7.50
N ALA A 73 11.93 -6.78 -6.87
CA ALA A 73 11.80 -6.77 -5.42
C ALA A 73 10.63 -7.64 -4.99
N LEU A 74 10.61 -8.04 -3.72
CA LEU A 74 9.38 -8.46 -3.07
C LEU A 74 8.52 -7.22 -2.84
N ASN A 75 7.38 -7.14 -3.51
CA ASN A 75 6.42 -6.05 -3.35
C ASN A 75 5.17 -6.56 -2.64
N LEU A 76 4.74 -5.86 -1.59
CA LEU A 76 3.53 -6.18 -0.85
C LEU A 76 2.58 -4.99 -0.85
N GLY A 77 1.28 -5.27 -0.80
CA GLY A 77 0.26 -4.26 -0.61
C GLY A 77 -0.88 -4.76 0.28
N GLU A 78 -1.36 -3.86 1.13
CA GLU A 78 -2.53 -4.04 1.97
C GLU A 78 -3.44 -2.81 1.79
N THR A 79 -4.76 -3.01 1.64
CA THR A 79 -5.70 -1.89 1.65
C THR A 79 -7.02 -2.27 2.29
N VAL A 80 -7.62 -1.30 3.00
CA VAL A 80 -9.04 -1.36 3.33
C VAL A 80 -9.90 -1.11 2.10
N LEU A 81 -11.05 -1.78 2.06
CA LEU A 81 -12.08 -1.72 1.02
C LEU A 81 -13.47 -1.69 1.65
N LEU A 82 -14.42 -1.05 0.96
CA LEU A 82 -15.83 -1.39 1.13
C LEU A 82 -16.08 -2.78 0.54
N GLN A 83 -17.02 -3.52 1.09
CA GLN A 83 -17.34 -4.88 0.60
C GLN A 83 -17.63 -4.94 -0.91
N GLU A 84 -18.30 -3.92 -1.45
CA GLU A 84 -18.61 -3.79 -2.88
C GLU A 84 -17.38 -3.54 -3.78
N GLU A 85 -16.25 -3.09 -3.22
CA GLU A 85 -15.01 -2.79 -3.95
C GLU A 85 -14.08 -4.00 -4.09
N VAL A 86 -14.35 -5.09 -3.37
CA VAL A 86 -13.50 -6.30 -3.34
C VAL A 86 -13.33 -6.89 -4.73
N ASN A 87 -14.42 -7.26 -5.40
CA ASN A 87 -14.34 -7.91 -6.72
C ASN A 87 -13.79 -6.98 -7.82
N PRO A 88 -14.17 -5.69 -7.89
CA PRO A 88 -13.55 -4.73 -8.81
C PRO A 88 -12.03 -4.65 -8.66
N LEU A 89 -11.51 -4.44 -7.44
CA LEU A 89 -10.07 -4.31 -7.24
C LEU A 89 -9.35 -5.64 -7.50
N LEU A 90 -9.87 -6.75 -7.00
CA LEU A 90 -9.30 -8.09 -7.23
C LEU A 90 -9.15 -8.37 -8.73
N THR A 91 -10.18 -8.03 -9.51
CA THR A 91 -10.16 -8.20 -10.97
C THR A 91 -9.05 -7.37 -11.62
N GLU A 92 -8.92 -6.10 -11.25
CA GLU A 92 -7.92 -5.21 -11.84
C GLU A 92 -6.48 -5.57 -11.42
N LEU A 93 -6.26 -6.03 -10.18
CA LEU A 93 -4.95 -6.53 -9.75
C LEU A 93 -4.54 -7.79 -10.54
N ARG A 94 -5.46 -8.76 -10.68
CA ARG A 94 -5.19 -9.99 -11.44
C ARG A 94 -4.90 -9.74 -12.91
N LYS A 95 -5.61 -8.80 -13.57
CA LYS A 95 -5.32 -8.39 -14.96
C LYS A 95 -3.90 -7.84 -15.14
N ARG A 96 -3.26 -7.35 -14.07
CA ARG A 96 -1.90 -6.80 -14.06
C ARG A 96 -0.85 -7.79 -13.55
N ASN A 97 -1.22 -9.06 -13.41
CA ASN A 97 -0.39 -10.14 -12.87
C ASN A 97 0.07 -9.90 -11.42
N ILE A 98 -0.72 -9.17 -10.62
CA ILE A 98 -0.49 -9.06 -9.18
C ILE A 98 -1.31 -10.14 -8.48
N LEU A 99 -0.67 -10.92 -7.62
CA LEU A 99 -1.30 -12.02 -6.91
C LEU A 99 -2.07 -11.47 -5.71
N VAL A 100 -3.37 -11.77 -5.62
CA VAL A 100 -4.18 -11.49 -4.42
C VAL A 100 -4.15 -12.74 -3.55
N THR A 101 -3.62 -12.64 -2.33
CA THR A 101 -3.34 -13.79 -1.46
C THR A 101 -4.31 -13.91 -0.29
N ALA A 102 -4.89 -12.79 0.17
CA ALA A 102 -5.88 -12.83 1.24
C ALA A 102 -6.96 -11.75 1.09
N VAL A 103 -8.19 -12.13 1.45
CA VAL A 103 -9.34 -11.23 1.60
C VAL A 103 -10.08 -11.62 2.88
N HIS A 104 -10.30 -10.67 3.79
CA HIS A 104 -11.00 -10.91 5.05
C HIS A 104 -11.67 -9.63 5.57
N ASN A 105 -12.58 -9.74 6.53
CA ASN A 105 -13.12 -8.57 7.23
C ASN A 105 -12.05 -7.92 8.11
N HIS A 106 -12.18 -6.62 8.40
CA HIS A 106 -11.22 -5.92 9.25
C HIS A 106 -11.61 -5.93 10.74
N TRP A 107 -12.83 -5.47 11.05
CA TRP A 107 -13.42 -5.58 12.38
C TRP A 107 -14.63 -6.54 12.31
N LEU A 108 -15.24 -6.88 13.44
CA LEU A 108 -16.44 -7.75 13.45
C LEU A 108 -17.75 -6.96 13.31
N PHE A 109 -17.83 -5.79 13.93
CA PHE A 109 -19.07 -5.00 14.13
C PHE A 109 -18.92 -3.54 13.69
N GLU A 110 -18.09 -3.30 12.69
CA GLU A 110 -17.94 -2.04 12.01
C GLU A 110 -19.02 -1.83 10.95
N GLU A 111 -19.42 -0.58 10.76
CA GLU A 111 -20.36 -0.18 9.72
C GLU A 111 -19.86 1.07 8.98
N PRO A 112 -19.84 1.09 7.63
CA PRO A 112 -20.15 -0.04 6.73
C PRO A 112 -19.14 -1.19 6.86
N ARG A 113 -19.48 -2.39 6.36
CA ARG A 113 -18.57 -3.55 6.35
C ARG A 113 -17.23 -3.22 5.71
N ALA A 114 -16.16 -3.33 6.49
CA ALA A 114 -14.79 -3.10 6.05
C ALA A 114 -14.11 -4.43 5.69
N MET A 115 -13.51 -4.49 4.52
CA MET A 115 -12.75 -5.64 4.03
C MET A 115 -11.28 -5.25 3.86
N TYR A 116 -10.37 -6.17 4.12
CA TYR A 116 -8.95 -6.06 3.82
C TYR A 116 -8.59 -6.98 2.68
N MET A 117 -7.68 -6.50 1.84
CA MET A 117 -7.11 -7.26 0.75
C MET A 117 -5.58 -7.15 0.81
N HIS A 118 -4.92 -8.30 0.73
CA HIS A 118 -3.48 -8.44 0.66
C HIS A 118 -3.08 -8.95 -0.71
N PHE A 119 -2.03 -8.36 -1.28
CA PHE A 119 -1.56 -8.71 -2.60
C PHE A 119 -0.05 -8.52 -2.73
N GLU A 120 0.57 -9.30 -3.60
CA GLU A 120 2.03 -9.40 -3.72
C GLU A 120 2.49 -9.65 -5.16
N SER A 121 3.76 -9.33 -5.42
CA SER A 121 4.44 -9.66 -6.69
C SER A 121 5.95 -9.61 -6.55
N ILE A 122 6.66 -10.33 -7.43
CA ILE A 122 8.10 -10.17 -7.66
C ILE A 122 8.30 -9.44 -8.98
N GLU A 123 8.59 -8.15 -8.93
CA GLU A 123 8.82 -7.29 -10.10
C GLU A 123 9.52 -5.98 -9.70
N PRO A 124 9.94 -5.11 -10.64
CA PRO A 124 10.51 -3.81 -10.28
C PRO A 124 9.53 -2.96 -9.48
N PRO A 125 9.94 -2.34 -8.36
CA PRO A 125 9.02 -1.62 -7.47
C PRO A 125 8.19 -0.53 -8.15
N LEU A 126 8.78 0.19 -9.11
CA LEU A 126 8.07 1.26 -9.81
C LEU A 126 7.01 0.72 -10.78
N GLU A 127 7.20 -0.49 -11.33
CA GLU A 127 6.17 -1.16 -12.14
C GLU A 127 5.01 -1.63 -11.27
N PHE A 128 5.30 -2.25 -10.12
CA PHE A 128 4.29 -2.58 -9.12
C PHE A 128 3.48 -1.35 -8.71
N ALA A 129 4.15 -0.26 -8.33
CA ALA A 129 3.49 0.98 -7.93
C ALA A 129 2.54 1.53 -9.00
N ARG A 130 2.95 1.54 -10.28
CA ARG A 130 2.11 1.99 -11.40
C ARG A 130 0.91 1.08 -11.60
N LYS A 131 1.11 -0.23 -11.59
CA LYS A 131 0.04 -1.22 -11.74
C LYS A 131 -1.00 -1.10 -10.62
N VAL A 132 -0.54 -1.00 -9.38
CA VAL A 132 -1.39 -0.79 -8.20
C VAL A 132 -2.16 0.52 -8.33
N ARG A 133 -1.47 1.61 -8.70
CA ARG A 133 -2.10 2.92 -8.91
C ARG A 133 -3.22 2.87 -9.95
N GLU A 134 -3.00 2.18 -11.05
CA GLU A 134 -4.01 2.00 -12.09
C GLU A 134 -5.18 1.11 -11.62
N ALA A 135 -4.90 0.01 -10.92
CA ALA A 135 -5.92 -0.87 -10.38
C ALA A 135 -6.82 -0.15 -9.36
N PHE A 136 -6.25 0.74 -8.55
CA PHE A 136 -6.96 1.47 -7.49
C PHE A 136 -7.94 2.52 -8.03
N ARG A 137 -7.96 2.78 -9.35
CA ARG A 137 -8.95 3.70 -9.96
C ARG A 137 -10.40 3.21 -9.87
N VAL A 138 -10.62 1.92 -9.60
CA VAL A 138 -11.97 1.37 -9.38
C VAL A 138 -12.50 1.63 -7.97
N LEU A 139 -11.66 2.14 -7.07
CA LEU A 139 -12.05 2.47 -5.70
C LEU A 139 -12.78 3.81 -5.66
N LYS A 140 -13.77 3.90 -4.79
CA LYS A 140 -14.47 5.15 -4.51
C LYS A 140 -13.56 6.10 -3.72
N ALA A 141 -13.66 7.38 -4.07
CA ALA A 141 -12.93 8.48 -3.41
C ALA A 141 -13.35 8.66 -1.96
#